data_AF-A0AAD9G8N4-F1
#
_entry.id   AF-A0AAD9G8N4-F1
#
_cell.length_a   1.000
_cell.length_b   1.000
_cell.length_c   1.000
_cell.angle_alpha   90.00
_cell.angle_beta   90.00
_cell.angle_gamma   90.00
#
_symmetry.space_group_name_H-M   'P 1'
#
loop_
_entity.id
_entity.type
_entity.pdbx_description
1 polymer ?
#
loop_
_entity_poly.entity_id
_entity_poly.type
_entity_poly.pdbx_seq_one_letter_code
_entity_poly.pdbx_strand_id
1 'polypeptide(L)'
;MGTLSTTDRCRSPHSELLAKFTRTELSKSRSTSVLVSILAILLCRTSTICAERGFVSTNHNVPPPRPHEREASTSGTQSDSKGMWAKQAGKAIRSLGQTIDRVGVSLEGRFTYTEHLNPSTRAVKNLGRSPKFEESVFVAPNASVIGDVKVGKGSSIWYNATVRGDVNHITIGENTNIQDQAVVHVAKIHKDIPTKIGNNVTVGPNAIVHACTIQDHCIIGTGAQVLDGVVIGAKSIVTAGSIVTMGKQVPSGQLWSGVPARYLRDLTAEEMQFMQQCSAEYTQLAEQHAEECAKTFEEYEADTERFEILRDVGETGLPQKGEEREDTGLYFRY
;
A
#
# COMPACT_ATOMS: atom_id res chain seq x y z
N MET A 1 -33.20 -3.77 -30.03
CA MET A 1 -32.75 -4.98 -30.74
C MET A 1 -31.30 -4.78 -31.14
N GLY A 2 -30.41 -5.72 -30.80
CA GLY A 2 -29.00 -5.71 -31.22
C GLY A 2 -28.02 -5.95 -30.07
N THR A 3 -27.97 -7.18 -29.57
CA THR A 3 -26.92 -7.70 -28.68
C THR A 3 -25.63 -7.92 -29.47
N LEU A 4 -24.48 -7.45 -28.97
CA LEU A 4 -23.15 -7.79 -29.50
C LEU A 4 -22.28 -8.36 -28.37
N SER A 5 -22.20 -9.69 -28.38
CA SER A 5 -21.16 -10.51 -27.76
C SER A 5 -19.83 -10.25 -28.46
N THR A 6 -18.76 -10.05 -27.69
CA THR A 6 -17.37 -10.04 -28.19
C THR A 6 -16.47 -10.90 -27.32
N THR A 7 -16.72 -12.22 -27.35
CA THR A 7 -15.68 -13.21 -27.06
C THR A 7 -15.04 -13.62 -28.38
N ASP A 8 -13.99 -12.93 -28.81
CA ASP A 8 -12.98 -13.49 -29.74
C ASP A 8 -11.86 -12.46 -30.02
N ARG A 9 -10.72 -12.63 -29.34
CA ARG A 9 -9.36 -12.40 -29.89
C ARG A 9 -8.28 -12.60 -28.84
N CYS A 10 -7.72 -13.81 -28.80
CA CYS A 10 -6.29 -14.04 -28.52
C CYS A 10 -5.94 -15.50 -28.85
N ARG A 11 -5.91 -15.85 -30.15
CA ARG A 11 -5.19 -17.04 -30.61
C ARG A 11 -3.96 -16.56 -31.36
N SER A 12 -2.78 -16.77 -30.77
CA SER A 12 -1.51 -16.51 -31.45
C SER A 12 -1.25 -17.60 -32.51
N PRO A 13 -0.63 -17.27 -33.66
CA PRO A 13 -0.36 -18.23 -34.73
C PRO A 13 0.66 -19.34 -34.35
N HIS A 14 1.30 -19.24 -33.18
CA HIS A 14 2.24 -20.25 -32.68
C HIS A 14 1.56 -21.47 -32.03
N SER A 15 0.33 -21.34 -31.53
CA SER A 15 -0.38 -22.47 -30.89
C SER A 15 -0.87 -23.50 -31.90
N GLU A 16 -1.24 -23.07 -33.12
CA GLU A 16 -1.64 -23.97 -34.21
C GLU A 16 -0.46 -24.76 -34.81
N LEU A 17 0.74 -24.16 -34.84
CA LEU A 17 1.95 -24.84 -35.32
C LEU A 17 2.39 -25.96 -34.38
N LEU A 18 2.34 -25.74 -33.06
CA LEU A 18 2.64 -26.77 -32.05
C LEU A 18 1.59 -27.90 -32.04
N ALA A 19 0.32 -27.58 -32.27
CA ALA A 19 -0.75 -28.58 -32.38
C ALA A 19 -0.65 -29.44 -33.65
N LYS A 20 -0.16 -28.87 -34.77
CA LYS A 20 0.08 -29.62 -36.01
C LYS A 20 1.31 -30.51 -35.92
N PHE A 21 2.40 -30.01 -35.32
CA PHE A 21 3.65 -30.77 -35.16
C PHE A 21 3.49 -31.97 -34.22
N THR A 22 2.74 -31.81 -33.12
CA THR A 22 2.47 -32.90 -32.16
C THR A 22 1.63 -34.03 -32.77
N ARG A 23 0.66 -33.72 -33.64
CA ARG A 23 -0.17 -34.75 -34.30
C ARG A 23 0.57 -35.60 -35.33
N THR A 24 1.64 -35.09 -35.95
CA THR A 24 2.35 -35.81 -37.02
C THR A 24 3.41 -36.80 -36.49
N GLU A 25 4.05 -36.48 -35.36
CA GLU A 25 5.09 -37.33 -34.75
C GLU A 25 4.51 -38.42 -33.83
N LEU A 26 3.39 -38.16 -33.15
CA LEU A 26 2.71 -39.14 -32.29
C LEU A 26 2.13 -40.33 -33.07
N SER A 27 1.87 -40.21 -34.37
CA SER A 27 1.31 -41.32 -35.16
C SER A 27 2.37 -42.29 -35.72
N LYS A 28 3.66 -41.95 -35.65
CA LYS A 28 4.76 -42.76 -36.20
C LYS A 28 5.61 -43.51 -35.17
N SER A 29 5.52 -43.17 -33.89
CA SER A 29 6.35 -43.81 -32.86
C SER A 29 5.59 -44.88 -32.07
N ARG A 30 5.99 -46.15 -32.22
CA ARG A 30 5.48 -47.29 -31.43
C ARG A 30 6.31 -47.59 -30.16
N SER A 31 7.29 -46.76 -29.81
CA SER A 31 8.17 -46.99 -28.66
C SER A 31 7.93 -45.96 -27.56
N THR A 32 7.48 -46.42 -26.40
CA THR A 32 7.16 -45.62 -25.20
C THR A 32 8.34 -44.77 -24.70
N SER A 33 9.58 -45.19 -24.96
CA SER A 33 10.80 -44.47 -24.59
C SER A 33 10.98 -43.13 -25.33
N VAL A 34 10.56 -43.06 -26.60
CA VAL A 34 10.70 -41.86 -27.44
C VAL A 34 9.67 -40.79 -27.03
N LEU A 35 8.48 -41.22 -26.63
CA LEU A 35 7.41 -40.34 -26.16
C LEU A 35 7.75 -39.63 -24.84
N VAL A 36 8.39 -40.34 -23.90
CA VAL A 36 8.85 -39.75 -22.63
C VAL A 36 9.93 -38.70 -22.87
N SER A 37 10.84 -38.94 -23.82
CA SER A 37 11.92 -38.02 -24.17
C SER A 37 11.41 -36.74 -24.85
N ILE A 38 10.44 -36.87 -25.76
CA ILE A 38 9.82 -35.72 -26.43
C ILE A 38 9.00 -34.88 -25.44
N LEU A 39 8.30 -35.52 -24.50
CA LEU A 39 7.55 -34.83 -23.45
C LEU A 39 8.49 -34.06 -22.48
N ALA A 40 9.65 -34.64 -22.13
CA ALA A 40 10.66 -33.97 -21.30
C ALA A 40 11.28 -32.74 -22.00
N ILE A 41 11.54 -32.82 -23.31
CA ILE A 41 12.08 -31.69 -24.08
C ILE A 41 11.04 -30.57 -24.23
N LEU A 42 9.77 -30.90 -24.41
CA LEU A 42 8.67 -29.92 -24.48
C LEU A 42 8.43 -29.21 -23.13
N LEU A 43 8.53 -29.93 -22.02
CA LEU A 43 8.41 -29.36 -20.66
C LEU A 43 9.60 -28.45 -20.30
N CYS A 44 10.79 -28.72 -20.86
CA CYS A 44 11.98 -27.91 -20.62
C CYS A 44 12.00 -26.61 -21.44
N ARG A 45 11.37 -26.58 -22.62
CA ARG A 45 11.29 -25.36 -23.45
C ARG A 45 10.19 -24.38 -23.05
N THR A 46 9.10 -24.84 -22.44
CA THR A 46 8.05 -23.94 -21.91
C THR A 46 8.50 -23.18 -20.67
N SER A 47 9.40 -23.75 -19.88
CA SER A 47 9.96 -23.12 -18.67
C SER A 47 10.97 -22.02 -18.99
N THR A 48 11.69 -22.09 -20.11
CA THR A 48 12.65 -21.03 -20.52
C THR A 48 11.96 -19.78 -21.07
N ILE A 49 10.79 -19.91 -21.70
CA ILE A 49 10.09 -18.78 -22.34
C ILE A 49 9.36 -17.88 -21.32
N CYS A 50 9.04 -18.39 -20.12
CA CYS A 50 8.41 -17.57 -19.07
C CYS A 50 9.40 -16.66 -18.30
N ALA A 51 10.71 -16.85 -18.46
CA ALA A 51 11.71 -16.11 -17.68
C ALA A 51 12.11 -14.74 -18.26
N GLU A 52 11.75 -14.41 -19.51
CA GLU A 52 12.24 -13.20 -20.19
C GLU A 52 11.28 -11.99 -20.21
N ARG A 53 10.20 -11.99 -19.42
CA ARG A 53 9.26 -10.84 -19.36
C ARG A 53 9.03 -10.27 -17.96
N GLY A 54 10.08 -10.24 -17.14
CA GLY A 54 10.13 -9.42 -15.94
C GLY A 54 10.46 -7.96 -16.29
N PHE A 55 9.43 -7.12 -16.40
CA PHE A 55 9.57 -5.68 -16.55
C PHE A 55 10.18 -5.09 -15.26
N VAL A 56 11.44 -4.66 -15.33
CA VAL A 56 12.14 -3.98 -14.24
C VAL A 56 11.61 -2.55 -14.12
N SER A 57 10.83 -2.27 -13.07
CA SER A 57 10.53 -0.91 -12.65
C SER A 57 11.61 -0.45 -11.69
N THR A 58 12.63 0.24 -12.19
CA THR A 58 13.64 0.92 -11.38
C THR A 58 13.01 2.09 -10.64
N ASN A 59 12.76 1.92 -9.34
CA ASN A 59 12.37 3.04 -8.48
C ASN A 59 13.64 3.69 -7.92
N HIS A 60 14.12 4.73 -8.59
CA HIS A 60 15.16 5.61 -8.05
C HIS A 60 14.53 6.50 -6.98
N ASN A 61 14.60 6.10 -5.71
CA ASN A 61 14.64 6.99 -4.53
C ASN A 61 14.61 6.25 -3.17
N VAL A 62 14.96 4.96 -3.13
CA VAL A 62 15.31 4.31 -1.85
C VAL A 62 16.83 4.39 -1.72
N PRO A 63 17.40 5.04 -0.67
CA PRO A 63 18.84 5.00 -0.45
C PRO A 63 19.28 3.54 -0.28
N PRO A 64 20.37 3.09 -0.93
CA PRO A 64 20.84 1.73 -0.76
C PRO A 64 21.19 1.48 0.71
N PRO A 65 20.91 0.29 1.26
CA PRO A 65 21.31 -0.05 2.61
C PRO A 65 22.83 0.09 2.75
N ARG A 66 23.29 0.70 3.85
CA ARG A 66 24.72 0.88 4.13
C ARG A 66 25.43 -0.48 4.10
N PRO A 67 26.61 -0.60 3.46
CA PRO A 67 27.34 -1.86 3.45
C PRO A 67 27.82 -2.15 4.87
N HIS A 68 27.22 -3.16 5.51
CA HIS A 68 27.83 -3.77 6.68
C HIS A 68 29.07 -4.52 6.20
N GLU A 69 30.24 -4.08 6.66
CA GLU A 69 31.49 -4.82 6.57
C GLU A 69 31.29 -6.18 7.26
N ARG A 70 31.08 -7.24 6.48
CA ARG A 70 31.20 -8.61 6.98
C ARG A 70 32.69 -8.93 7.08
N GLU A 71 33.22 -8.92 8.28
CA GLU A 71 34.48 -9.57 8.57
C GLU A 71 34.37 -11.06 8.20
N ALA A 72 35.15 -11.47 7.21
CA ALA A 72 35.27 -12.86 6.80
C ALA A 72 36.09 -13.61 7.84
N SER A 73 35.43 -14.27 8.80
CA SER A 73 36.07 -15.26 9.65
C SER A 73 36.21 -16.58 8.89
N THR A 74 37.40 -16.83 8.35
CA THR A 74 37.82 -18.12 7.83
C THR A 74 38.12 -19.07 8.99
N SER A 75 37.19 -19.97 9.34
CA SER A 75 37.52 -21.15 10.15
C SER A 75 36.55 -22.31 9.92
N GLY A 76 37.08 -23.47 9.49
CA GLY A 76 36.50 -24.78 9.85
C GLY A 76 35.87 -25.63 8.74
N THR A 77 36.66 -26.12 7.80
CA THR A 77 36.28 -27.18 6.85
C THR A 77 36.24 -28.56 7.54
N GLN A 78 35.10 -28.97 8.12
CA GLN A 78 34.74 -30.41 8.27
C GLN A 78 33.30 -30.74 8.74
N SER A 79 32.38 -29.75 8.89
CA SER A 79 30.97 -30.00 9.30
C SER A 79 29.92 -29.89 8.18
N ASP A 80 30.32 -29.54 6.95
CA ASP A 80 29.39 -29.07 5.91
C ASP A 80 28.66 -30.17 5.10
N SER A 81 29.16 -31.41 5.07
CA SER A 81 28.54 -32.47 4.26
C SER A 81 27.17 -32.90 4.79
N LYS A 82 26.99 -32.87 6.13
CA LYS A 82 25.71 -33.18 6.79
C LYS A 82 24.65 -32.10 6.55
N GLY A 83 25.02 -30.82 6.61
CA GLY A 83 24.11 -29.71 6.31
C GLY A 83 23.70 -29.66 4.83
N MET A 84 24.59 -30.08 3.93
CA MET A 84 24.33 -30.08 2.49
C MET A 84 23.32 -31.14 2.06
N TRP A 85 23.40 -32.38 2.57
CA TRP A 85 22.39 -33.40 2.26
C TRP A 85 21.02 -33.03 2.83
N ALA A 86 20.98 -32.46 4.04
CA ALA A 86 19.71 -32.04 4.66
C ALA A 86 19.03 -30.92 3.85
N LYS A 87 19.80 -29.94 3.35
CA LYS A 87 19.28 -28.90 2.44
C LYS A 87 18.76 -29.48 1.12
N GLN A 88 19.48 -30.44 0.54
CA GLN A 88 19.05 -31.10 -0.70
C GLN A 88 17.77 -31.92 -0.51
N ALA A 89 17.70 -32.69 0.57
CA ALA A 89 16.49 -33.43 0.95
C ALA A 89 15.31 -32.46 1.17
N GLY A 90 15.52 -31.35 1.88
CA GLY A 90 14.50 -30.32 2.09
C GLY A 90 14.00 -29.70 0.79
N LYS A 91 14.88 -29.40 -0.17
CA LYS A 91 14.49 -28.91 -1.51
C LYS A 91 13.67 -29.93 -2.29
N ALA A 92 14.03 -31.22 -2.22
CA ALA A 92 13.28 -32.29 -2.87
C ALA A 92 11.86 -32.41 -2.27
N ILE A 93 11.73 -32.39 -0.94
CA ILE A 93 10.44 -32.41 -0.25
C ILE A 93 9.60 -31.17 -0.63
N ARG A 94 10.20 -29.98 -0.64
CA ARG A 94 9.51 -28.74 -1.05
C ARG A 94 9.00 -28.84 -2.50
N SER A 95 9.81 -29.34 -3.42
CA SER A 95 9.42 -29.53 -4.82
C SER A 95 8.29 -30.55 -4.98
N LEU A 96 8.32 -31.63 -4.21
CA LEU A 96 7.23 -32.61 -4.17
C LEU A 96 5.95 -31.96 -3.65
N GLY A 97 6.01 -31.21 -2.55
CA GLY A 97 4.87 -30.48 -2.00
C GLY A 97 4.24 -29.51 -3.02
N GLN A 98 5.06 -28.73 -3.72
CA GLN A 98 4.58 -27.84 -4.80
C GLN A 98 3.95 -28.59 -5.98
N THR A 99 4.36 -29.83 -6.22
CA THR A 99 3.78 -30.66 -7.29
C THR A 99 2.43 -31.23 -6.85
N ILE A 100 2.33 -31.70 -5.60
CA ILE A 100 1.08 -32.15 -5.01
C ILE A 100 0.06 -31.01 -4.98
N ASP A 101 0.47 -29.81 -4.56
CA ASP A 101 -0.37 -28.61 -4.58
C ASP A 101 -0.91 -28.30 -5.98
N ARG A 102 -0.04 -28.29 -7.00
CA ARG A 102 -0.44 -28.11 -8.41
C ARG A 102 -1.43 -29.18 -8.89
N VAL A 103 -1.26 -30.43 -8.48
CA VAL A 103 -2.21 -31.51 -8.80
C VAL A 103 -3.54 -31.29 -8.07
N GLY A 104 -3.52 -30.88 -6.80
CA GLY A 104 -4.70 -30.53 -6.03
C GLY A 104 -5.50 -29.41 -6.68
N VAL A 105 -4.83 -28.30 -7.04
CA VAL A 105 -5.39 -27.20 -7.83
C VAL A 105 -6.01 -27.71 -9.15
N SER A 106 -5.32 -28.60 -9.86
CA SER A 106 -5.86 -29.18 -11.10
C SER A 106 -7.10 -30.05 -10.87
N LEU A 107 -7.23 -30.73 -9.73
CA LEU A 107 -8.37 -31.58 -9.39
C LEU A 107 -9.59 -30.76 -8.96
N GLU A 108 -9.38 -29.67 -8.22
CA GLU A 108 -10.42 -28.71 -7.85
C GLU A 108 -10.92 -27.87 -9.04
N GLY A 109 -10.04 -27.65 -10.04
CA GLY A 109 -10.40 -27.07 -11.32
C GLY A 109 -10.90 -25.62 -11.19
N ARG A 110 -12.20 -25.39 -11.38
CA ARG A 110 -12.79 -24.04 -11.36
C ARG A 110 -13.11 -23.53 -9.95
N PHE A 111 -13.02 -24.39 -8.95
CA PHE A 111 -13.30 -24.03 -7.55
C PHE A 111 -12.04 -23.62 -6.78
N THR A 112 -10.86 -23.75 -7.40
CA THR A 112 -9.61 -23.34 -6.77
C THR A 112 -9.58 -21.84 -6.58
N TYR A 113 -9.25 -21.43 -5.36
CA TYR A 113 -8.85 -20.08 -5.04
C TYR A 113 -7.32 -20.00 -5.01
N THR A 114 -6.73 -19.18 -5.87
CA THR A 114 -5.28 -18.90 -5.86
C THR A 114 -5.07 -17.48 -5.35
N GLU A 115 -4.27 -17.36 -4.30
CA GLU A 115 -3.90 -16.06 -3.76
C GLU A 115 -2.93 -15.36 -4.73
N HIS A 116 -3.30 -14.15 -5.13
CA HIS A 116 -2.44 -13.28 -5.93
C HIS A 116 -1.98 -12.11 -5.06
N LEU A 117 -0.67 -11.91 -4.96
CA LEU A 117 -0.11 -10.73 -4.32
C LEU A 117 -0.45 -9.50 -5.15
N ASN A 118 -1.20 -8.57 -4.56
CA ASN A 118 -1.52 -7.32 -5.22
C ASN A 118 -0.30 -6.39 -5.23
N PRO A 119 -0.06 -5.67 -6.34
CA PRO A 119 0.97 -4.64 -6.35
C PRO A 119 0.61 -3.53 -5.35
N SER A 120 1.62 -2.93 -4.74
CA SER A 120 1.41 -1.81 -3.81
C SER A 120 0.78 -0.63 -4.54
N THR A 121 -0.25 -0.05 -3.93
CA THR A 121 -0.94 1.14 -4.44
C THR A 121 -0.37 2.45 -3.88
N ARG A 122 0.70 2.39 -3.08
CA ARG A 122 1.33 3.55 -2.43
C ARG A 122 1.67 4.68 -3.40
N ALA A 123 2.15 4.34 -4.59
CA ALA A 123 2.44 5.30 -5.65
C ALA A 123 2.11 4.70 -7.02
N VAL A 124 1.03 5.18 -7.65
CA VAL A 124 0.55 4.68 -8.94
C VAL A 124 0.67 5.78 -10.00
N LYS A 125 1.39 5.46 -11.08
CA LYS A 125 1.52 6.33 -12.25
C LYS A 125 0.25 6.31 -13.09
N ASN A 126 -0.23 7.48 -13.50
CA ASN A 126 -1.36 7.61 -14.43
C ASN A 126 -1.04 8.59 -15.57
N LEU A 127 -1.34 8.20 -16.82
CA LEU A 127 -1.13 9.03 -18.03
C LEU A 127 0.25 9.71 -18.12
N GLY A 128 1.32 9.01 -17.73
CA GLY A 128 2.68 9.55 -17.75
C GLY A 128 3.10 10.35 -16.51
N ARG A 129 2.16 10.68 -15.62
CA ARG A 129 2.40 11.44 -14.38
C ARG A 129 2.48 10.51 -13.17
N SER A 130 3.48 10.71 -12.33
CA SER A 130 3.69 9.96 -11.10
C SER A 130 3.62 10.89 -9.89
N PRO A 131 3.15 10.40 -8.73
CA PRO A 131 3.24 11.13 -7.48
C PRO A 131 4.69 11.53 -7.18
N LYS A 132 4.85 12.72 -6.60
CA LYS A 132 6.13 13.27 -6.14
C LYS A 132 6.04 13.51 -4.64
N PHE A 133 6.97 12.92 -3.91
CA PHE A 133 7.08 13.05 -2.47
C PHE A 133 8.39 13.78 -2.18
N GLU A 134 8.31 14.82 -1.34
CA GLU A 134 9.48 15.47 -0.76
C GLU A 134 10.08 14.61 0.37
N GLU A 135 11.12 15.11 1.03
CA GLU A 135 11.75 14.46 2.17
C GLU A 135 10.78 14.20 3.34
N SER A 136 11.02 13.13 4.10
CA SER A 136 10.29 12.80 5.34
C SER A 136 8.77 12.70 5.17
N VAL A 137 8.30 12.27 3.99
CA VAL A 137 6.87 12.01 3.76
C VAL A 137 6.54 10.57 4.16
N PHE A 138 5.56 10.41 5.04
CA PHE A 138 5.01 9.10 5.36
C PHE A 138 3.83 8.77 4.45
N VAL A 139 3.85 7.59 3.81
CA VAL A 139 2.72 7.04 3.07
C VAL A 139 2.44 5.64 3.60
N ALA A 140 1.28 5.46 4.22
CA ALA A 140 0.87 4.19 4.79
C ALA A 140 0.86 3.06 3.72
N PRO A 141 1.21 1.81 4.06
CA PRO A 141 1.30 0.69 3.11
C PRO A 141 0.03 0.42 2.27
N ASN A 142 -1.14 0.73 2.82
CA ASN A 142 -2.46 0.57 2.20
C ASN A 142 -3.07 1.88 1.69
N ALA A 143 -2.36 3.01 1.76
CA ALA A 143 -2.79 4.25 1.14
C ALA A 143 -2.59 4.18 -0.38
N SER A 144 -3.44 4.89 -1.12
CA SER A 144 -3.38 4.95 -2.58
C SER A 144 -3.13 6.36 -3.08
N VAL A 145 -1.93 6.62 -3.63
CA VAL A 145 -1.57 7.92 -4.22
C VAL A 145 -1.39 7.76 -5.72
N ILE A 146 -2.22 8.45 -6.51
CA ILE A 146 -2.39 8.15 -7.94
C ILE A 146 -2.28 9.43 -8.78
N GLY A 147 -1.46 9.40 -9.84
CA GLY A 147 -1.41 10.46 -10.85
C GLY A 147 -0.53 11.65 -10.46
N ASP A 148 -0.99 12.87 -10.78
CA ASP A 148 -0.26 14.13 -10.56
C ASP A 148 -0.50 14.67 -9.15
N VAL A 149 0.23 14.10 -8.19
CA VAL A 149 0.17 14.48 -6.78
C VAL A 149 1.54 14.96 -6.34
N LYS A 150 1.60 16.12 -5.69
CA LYS A 150 2.80 16.62 -5.02
C LYS A 150 2.55 16.69 -3.53
N VAL A 151 3.44 16.10 -2.74
CA VAL A 151 3.35 16.07 -1.28
C VAL A 151 4.57 16.75 -0.69
N GLY A 152 4.35 17.82 0.07
CA GLY A 152 5.38 18.61 0.72
C GLY A 152 6.07 17.87 1.87
N LYS A 153 7.17 18.45 2.35
CA LYS A 153 8.03 17.87 3.39
C LYS A 153 7.27 17.63 4.70
N GLY A 154 7.56 16.53 5.38
CA GLY A 154 6.98 16.19 6.69
C GLY A 154 5.49 15.86 6.66
N SER A 155 4.87 15.83 5.48
CA SER A 155 3.46 15.49 5.33
C SER A 155 3.24 13.98 5.41
N SER A 156 2.03 13.58 5.81
CA SER A 156 1.68 12.18 6.02
C SER A 156 0.35 11.81 5.36
N ILE A 157 0.31 10.63 4.76
CA ILE A 157 -0.90 10.03 4.17
C ILE A 157 -1.14 8.70 4.90
N TRP A 158 -2.22 8.68 5.68
CA TRP A 158 -2.52 7.63 6.65
C TRP A 158 -3.31 6.47 6.03
N TYR A 159 -3.67 5.50 6.86
CA TYR A 159 -4.10 4.19 6.39
C TYR A 159 -5.40 4.25 5.59
N ASN A 160 -5.45 3.53 4.48
CA ASN A 160 -6.58 3.51 3.52
C ASN A 160 -6.96 4.88 2.91
N ALA A 161 -6.16 5.93 3.11
CA ALA A 161 -6.40 7.21 2.45
C ALA A 161 -6.20 7.09 0.94
N THR A 162 -7.03 7.78 0.17
CA THR A 162 -6.97 7.79 -1.30
C THR A 162 -6.74 9.20 -1.81
N VAL A 163 -5.59 9.47 -2.40
CA VAL A 163 -5.23 10.75 -3.01
C VAL A 163 -5.08 10.55 -4.51
N ARG A 164 -6.09 10.99 -5.26
CA ARG A 164 -6.20 10.70 -6.70
C ARG A 164 -6.12 11.99 -7.53
N GLY A 165 -4.96 12.28 -8.10
CA GLY A 165 -4.72 13.39 -9.03
C GLY A 165 -4.72 12.94 -10.49
N ASP A 166 -5.72 12.18 -10.92
CA ASP A 166 -5.74 11.58 -12.25
C ASP A 166 -6.35 12.47 -13.35
N VAL A 167 -7.30 13.31 -12.97
CA VAL A 167 -8.01 14.24 -13.85
C VAL A 167 -7.35 15.62 -13.89
N ASN A 168 -6.85 16.08 -12.74
CA ASN A 168 -6.12 17.32 -12.53
C ASN A 168 -5.05 17.10 -11.44
N HIS A 169 -4.27 18.11 -11.09
CA HIS A 169 -3.22 18.00 -10.09
C HIS A 169 -3.72 18.22 -8.66
N ILE A 170 -3.08 17.51 -7.72
CA ILE A 170 -3.24 17.71 -6.28
C ILE A 170 -1.91 18.23 -5.73
N THR A 171 -1.96 19.27 -4.91
CA THR A 171 -0.79 19.76 -4.15
C THR A 171 -1.13 19.73 -2.68
N ILE A 172 -0.31 19.04 -1.90
CA ILE A 172 -0.35 18.97 -0.44
C ILE A 172 0.90 19.70 0.06
N GLY A 173 0.71 20.67 0.96
CA GLY A 173 1.78 21.45 1.56
C GLY A 173 2.64 20.65 2.53
N GLU A 174 3.41 21.36 3.35
CA GLU A 174 4.32 20.82 4.36
C GLU A 174 3.61 20.54 5.68
N ASN A 175 4.07 19.52 6.42
CA ASN A 175 3.54 19.08 7.72
C ASN A 175 2.01 18.90 7.74
N THR A 176 1.45 18.51 6.59
CA THR A 176 0.02 18.29 6.40
C THR A 176 -0.27 16.80 6.49
N ASN A 177 -1.29 16.45 7.26
CA ASN A 177 -1.70 15.06 7.45
C ASN A 177 -3.05 14.80 6.78
N ILE A 178 -3.09 13.74 5.97
CA ILE A 178 -4.30 13.19 5.35
C ILE A 178 -4.64 11.90 6.09
N GLN A 179 -5.55 11.98 7.05
CA GLN A 179 -5.82 10.90 8.00
C GLN A 179 -6.60 9.74 7.38
N ASP A 180 -6.85 8.72 8.20
CA ASP A 180 -7.30 7.41 7.77
C ASP A 180 -8.59 7.47 6.95
N GLN A 181 -8.63 6.72 5.85
CA GLN A 181 -9.79 6.63 4.95
C GLN A 181 -10.23 7.97 4.34
N ALA A 182 -9.45 9.04 4.48
CA ALA A 182 -9.75 10.30 3.81
C ALA A 182 -9.58 10.16 2.29
N VAL A 183 -10.45 10.84 1.54
CA VAL A 183 -10.43 10.84 0.07
C VAL A 183 -10.15 12.24 -0.43
N VAL A 184 -9.06 12.40 -1.18
CA VAL A 184 -8.69 13.64 -1.85
C VAL A 184 -8.78 13.40 -3.36
N HIS A 185 -9.67 14.12 -4.01
CA HIS A 185 -9.90 14.00 -5.45
C HIS A 185 -10.12 15.37 -6.11
N VAL A 186 -10.21 15.38 -7.43
CA VAL A 186 -10.24 16.57 -8.28
C VAL A 186 -11.34 16.46 -9.33
N ALA A 187 -11.92 17.60 -9.68
CA ALA A 187 -12.95 17.70 -10.71
C ALA A 187 -12.36 18.23 -12.02
N LYS A 188 -12.92 17.78 -13.15
CA LYS A 188 -12.70 18.39 -14.47
C LYS A 188 -13.79 19.39 -14.87
N ILE A 189 -14.80 19.60 -14.02
CA ILE A 189 -16.08 20.15 -14.46
C ILE A 189 -15.96 21.67 -14.62
N HIS A 190 -16.06 22.13 -15.87
CA HIS A 190 -16.20 23.52 -16.34
C HIS A 190 -15.03 24.49 -16.09
N LYS A 191 -14.24 24.28 -15.04
CA LYS A 191 -12.98 24.99 -14.77
C LYS A 191 -12.00 23.96 -14.26
N ASP A 192 -10.76 23.98 -14.73
CA ASP A 192 -9.69 23.13 -14.20
C ASP A 192 -9.38 23.57 -12.76
N ILE A 193 -10.18 23.08 -11.80
CA ILE A 193 -10.02 23.41 -10.37
C ILE A 193 -9.15 22.31 -9.75
N PRO A 194 -7.87 22.58 -9.48
CA PRO A 194 -7.03 21.63 -8.75
C PRO A 194 -7.41 21.60 -7.27
N THR A 195 -7.02 20.53 -6.60
CA THR A 195 -7.10 20.47 -5.13
C THR A 195 -5.78 20.94 -4.55
N LYS A 196 -5.82 22.03 -3.79
CA LYS A 196 -4.65 22.61 -3.13
C LYS A 196 -4.88 22.58 -1.63
N ILE A 197 -4.03 21.87 -0.91
CA ILE A 197 -4.03 21.80 0.54
C ILE A 197 -2.75 22.47 1.01
N GLY A 198 -2.88 23.50 1.85
CA GLY A 198 -1.78 24.29 2.37
C GLY A 198 -0.89 23.53 3.37
N ASN A 199 -0.13 24.31 4.13
CA ASN A 199 0.80 23.82 5.15
C ASN A 199 0.11 23.63 6.50
N ASN A 200 0.57 22.67 7.28
CA ASN A 200 0.06 22.39 8.63
C ASN A 200 -1.47 22.16 8.65
N VAL A 201 -2.00 21.50 7.61
CA VAL A 201 -3.42 21.17 7.52
C VAL A 201 -3.64 19.76 8.06
N THR A 202 -4.69 19.59 8.84
CA THR A 202 -5.12 18.29 9.36
C THR A 202 -6.43 17.93 8.67
N VAL A 203 -6.38 16.96 7.76
CA VAL A 203 -7.57 16.40 7.12
C VAL A 203 -7.96 15.14 7.87
N GLY A 204 -9.01 15.23 8.67
CA GLY A 204 -9.46 14.19 9.59
C GLY A 204 -9.94 12.91 8.89
N PRO A 205 -10.17 11.84 9.67
CA PRO A 205 -10.46 10.52 9.12
C PRO A 205 -11.80 10.52 8.39
N ASN A 206 -11.92 9.75 7.32
CA ASN A 206 -13.11 9.70 6.45
C ASN A 206 -13.53 11.05 5.84
N ALA A 207 -12.68 12.09 5.90
CA ALA A 207 -13.01 13.36 5.26
C ALA A 207 -12.92 13.24 3.74
N ILE A 208 -13.78 13.97 3.02
CA ILE A 208 -13.78 14.03 1.56
C ILE A 208 -13.39 15.44 1.14
N VAL A 209 -12.27 15.56 0.44
CA VAL A 209 -11.74 16.83 -0.08
C VAL A 209 -11.77 16.76 -1.59
N HIS A 210 -12.64 17.55 -2.21
CA HIS A 210 -12.87 17.48 -3.65
C HIS A 210 -12.78 18.86 -4.32
N ALA A 211 -11.82 18.99 -5.25
CA ALA A 211 -11.64 20.15 -6.12
C ALA A 211 -11.71 21.51 -5.40
N CYS A 212 -10.96 21.68 -4.31
CA CYS A 212 -11.04 22.84 -3.44
C CYS A 212 -9.65 23.38 -3.06
N THR A 213 -9.63 24.60 -2.48
CA THR A 213 -8.41 25.20 -1.94
C THR A 213 -8.55 25.33 -0.43
N ILE A 214 -7.69 24.64 0.31
CA ILE A 214 -7.58 24.73 1.77
C ILE A 214 -6.27 25.45 2.06
N GLN A 215 -6.34 26.58 2.75
CA GLN A 215 -5.17 27.36 3.14
C GLN A 215 -4.49 26.76 4.39
N ASP A 216 -3.42 27.41 4.84
CA ASP A 216 -2.58 26.92 5.92
C ASP A 216 -3.28 26.86 7.28
N HIS A 217 -2.82 25.96 8.15
CA HIS A 217 -3.30 25.79 9.52
C HIS A 217 -4.80 25.54 9.62
N CYS A 218 -5.37 24.73 8.73
CA CYS A 218 -6.79 24.37 8.79
C CYS A 218 -6.99 22.98 9.41
N ILE A 219 -8.15 22.77 10.04
CA ILE A 219 -8.63 21.44 10.43
C ILE A 219 -9.91 21.14 9.66
N ILE A 220 -9.90 20.01 8.94
CA ILE A 220 -11.09 19.41 8.34
C ILE A 220 -11.48 18.24 9.23
N GLY A 221 -12.57 18.38 9.96
CA GLY A 221 -12.98 17.40 10.95
C GLY A 221 -13.30 16.03 10.34
N THR A 222 -13.32 15.02 11.19
CA THR A 222 -13.68 13.64 10.84
C THR A 222 -14.99 13.57 10.06
N GLY A 223 -14.98 12.89 8.91
CA GLY A 223 -16.17 12.72 8.06
C GLY A 223 -16.71 14.01 7.44
N ALA A 224 -16.00 15.14 7.55
CA ALA A 224 -16.39 16.38 6.88
C ALA A 224 -16.15 16.30 5.38
N GLN A 225 -16.97 17.00 4.60
CA GLN A 225 -16.90 17.01 3.14
C GLN A 225 -16.73 18.44 2.64
N VAL A 226 -15.72 18.66 1.81
CA VAL A 226 -15.41 19.94 1.18
C VAL A 226 -15.58 19.75 -0.32
N LEU A 227 -16.58 20.43 -0.89
CA LEU A 227 -16.97 20.28 -2.28
C LEU A 227 -16.30 21.30 -3.22
N ASP A 228 -16.63 21.19 -4.50
CA ASP A 228 -15.99 21.88 -5.61
C ASP A 228 -15.96 23.40 -5.45
N GLY A 229 -14.81 23.99 -5.76
CA GLY A 229 -14.61 25.43 -5.76
C GLY A 229 -14.69 26.09 -4.39
N VAL A 230 -14.73 25.31 -3.30
CA VAL A 230 -14.67 25.85 -1.95
C VAL A 230 -13.26 26.39 -1.68
N VAL A 231 -13.20 27.53 -1.02
CA VAL A 231 -11.96 28.09 -0.47
C VAL A 231 -12.07 28.15 1.04
N ILE A 232 -11.22 27.40 1.74
CA ILE A 232 -11.11 27.45 3.20
C ILE A 232 -9.94 28.36 3.55
N GLY A 233 -10.25 29.50 4.16
CA GLY A 233 -9.28 30.48 4.61
C GLY A 233 -8.38 29.94 5.72
N ALA A 234 -7.20 30.52 5.87
CA ALA A 234 -6.19 30.05 6.81
C ALA A 234 -6.72 30.08 8.25
N LYS A 235 -6.24 29.15 9.10
CA LYS A 235 -6.67 29.05 10.50
C LYS A 235 -8.18 28.87 10.63
N SER A 236 -8.80 28.00 9.83
CA SER A 236 -10.23 27.73 9.92
C SER A 236 -10.50 26.26 10.24
N ILE A 237 -11.58 26.01 10.96
CA ILE A 237 -11.99 24.67 11.37
C ILE A 237 -13.35 24.34 10.76
N VAL A 238 -13.41 23.24 10.02
CA VAL A 238 -14.67 22.61 9.63
C VAL A 238 -14.93 21.47 10.61
N THR A 239 -16.01 21.53 11.37
CA THR A 239 -16.28 20.50 12.39
C THR A 239 -16.61 19.14 11.77
N ALA A 240 -16.51 18.07 12.57
CA ALA A 240 -16.83 16.72 12.15
C ALA A 240 -18.22 16.61 11.50
N GLY A 241 -18.34 15.75 10.48
CA GLY A 241 -19.58 15.48 9.76
C GLY A 241 -20.18 16.66 8.98
N SER A 242 -19.47 17.79 8.86
CA SER A 242 -19.99 18.99 8.19
C SER A 242 -19.78 18.94 6.69
N ILE A 243 -20.71 19.49 5.92
CA ILE A 243 -20.63 19.53 4.44
C ILE A 243 -20.55 20.97 3.96
N VAL A 244 -19.36 21.38 3.50
CA VAL A 244 -19.15 22.69 2.87
C VAL A 244 -19.56 22.60 1.41
N THR A 245 -20.72 23.18 1.11
CA THR A 245 -21.32 23.17 -0.23
C THR A 245 -20.48 23.94 -1.25
N MET A 246 -20.59 23.55 -2.52
CA MET A 246 -19.81 24.09 -3.64
C MET A 246 -19.75 25.63 -3.69
N GLY A 247 -18.58 26.17 -4.04
CA GLY A 247 -18.34 27.60 -4.27
C GLY A 247 -18.35 28.49 -3.02
N LYS A 248 -18.52 27.93 -1.82
CA LYS A 248 -18.44 28.70 -0.58
C LYS A 248 -17.02 29.18 -0.31
N GLN A 249 -16.92 30.38 0.26
CA GLN A 249 -15.68 30.88 0.83
C GLN A 249 -15.84 30.92 2.34
N VAL A 250 -14.99 30.16 3.03
CA VAL A 250 -14.86 30.19 4.48
C VAL A 250 -13.77 31.21 4.80
N PRO A 251 -14.09 32.35 5.44
CA PRO A 251 -13.08 33.30 5.90
C PRO A 251 -12.07 32.66 6.85
N SER A 252 -10.90 33.28 6.96
CA SER A 252 -9.86 32.88 7.93
C SER A 252 -10.32 33.04 9.37
N GLY A 253 -9.85 32.16 10.26
CA GLY A 253 -10.10 32.28 11.70
C GLY A 253 -11.49 31.81 12.13
N GLN A 254 -12.24 31.11 11.27
CA GLN A 254 -13.64 30.78 11.53
C GLN A 254 -13.88 29.29 11.75
N LEU A 255 -14.87 29.00 12.59
CA LEU A 255 -15.40 27.66 12.81
C LEU A 255 -16.73 27.49 12.08
N TRP A 256 -16.80 26.48 11.23
CA TRP A 256 -17.96 26.15 10.40
C TRP A 256 -18.50 24.77 10.73
N SER A 257 -19.82 24.65 10.84
CA SER A 257 -20.48 23.42 11.26
C SER A 257 -21.81 23.16 10.54
N GLY A 258 -22.17 21.89 10.39
CA GLY A 258 -23.48 21.43 9.95
C GLY A 258 -23.56 20.95 8.50
N VAL A 259 -24.79 20.57 8.10
CA VAL A 259 -25.12 20.09 6.75
C VAL A 259 -26.37 20.85 6.25
N PRO A 260 -26.23 21.87 5.40
CA PRO A 260 -24.98 22.43 4.88
C PRO A 260 -24.21 23.23 5.95
N ALA A 261 -22.88 23.25 5.86
CA ALA A 261 -22.02 23.93 6.81
C ALA A 261 -22.27 25.45 6.78
N ARG A 262 -22.39 26.03 7.97
CA ARG A 262 -22.58 27.47 8.19
C ARG A 262 -21.56 27.96 9.21
N TYR A 263 -21.27 29.25 9.16
CA TYR A 263 -20.52 29.93 10.21
C TYR A 263 -21.21 29.69 11.56
N LEU A 264 -20.43 29.23 12.54
CA LEU A 264 -20.90 29.06 13.91
C LEU A 264 -20.37 30.19 14.80
N ARG A 265 -19.05 30.38 14.78
CA ARG A 265 -18.33 31.41 15.54
C ARG A 265 -16.89 31.57 15.02
N ASP A 266 -16.22 32.62 15.47
CA ASP A 266 -14.78 32.75 15.31
C ASP A 266 -14.04 31.78 16.26
N LEU A 267 -12.81 31.42 15.87
CA LEU A 267 -11.95 30.56 16.66
C LEU A 267 -11.34 31.28 17.85
N THR A 268 -11.17 30.55 18.94
CA THR A 268 -10.43 31.03 20.10
C THR A 268 -8.92 30.94 19.86
N ALA A 269 -8.12 31.70 20.63
CA ALA A 269 -6.66 31.62 20.55
C ALA A 269 -6.13 30.22 20.93
N GLU A 270 -6.79 29.55 21.87
CA GLU A 270 -6.47 28.19 22.30
C GLU A 270 -6.67 27.19 21.16
N GLU A 271 -7.78 27.29 20.41
CA GLU A 271 -8.01 26.46 19.23
C GLU A 271 -6.97 26.70 18.15
N MET A 272 -6.52 27.95 17.95
CA MET A 272 -5.45 28.26 17.00
C MET A 272 -4.10 27.66 17.40
N GLN A 273 -3.78 27.63 18.68
CA GLN A 273 -2.57 26.97 19.19
C GLN A 273 -2.69 25.44 19.06
N PHE A 274 -3.85 24.88 19.38
CA PHE A 274 -4.13 23.46 19.23
C PHE A 274 -3.91 22.98 17.79
N MET A 275 -4.32 23.76 16.78
CA MET A 275 -4.07 23.42 15.37
C MET A 275 -2.58 23.24 15.05
N GLN A 276 -1.72 24.11 15.60
CA GLN A 276 -0.27 24.02 15.41
C GLN A 276 0.30 22.79 16.12
N GLN A 277 -0.13 22.56 17.36
CA GLN A 277 0.29 21.40 18.13
C GLN A 277 -0.10 20.09 17.43
N CYS A 278 -1.34 19.96 16.95
CA CYS A 278 -1.76 18.78 16.20
C CYS A 278 -0.86 18.51 14.99
N SER A 279 -0.54 19.52 14.18
CA SER A 279 0.33 19.31 13.01
C SER A 279 1.73 18.79 13.39
N ALA A 280 2.30 19.29 14.49
CA ALA A 280 3.60 18.85 14.98
C ALA A 280 3.55 17.42 15.55
N GLU A 281 2.53 17.10 16.34
CA GLU A 281 2.32 15.76 16.91
C GLU A 281 2.14 14.71 15.81
N TYR A 282 1.34 15.01 14.78
CA TYR A 282 1.16 14.09 13.65
C TYR A 282 2.42 13.92 12.79
N THR A 283 3.31 14.93 12.76
CA THR A 283 4.60 14.79 12.08
C THR A 283 5.49 13.79 12.82
N GLN A 284 5.57 13.89 14.15
CA GLN A 284 6.31 12.93 14.99
C GLN A 284 5.73 11.52 14.93
N LEU A 285 4.40 11.40 14.98
CA LEU A 285 3.73 10.10 14.87
C LEU A 285 3.96 9.47 13.49
N ALA A 286 3.96 10.29 12.43
CA ALA A 286 4.26 9.83 11.09
C ALA A 286 5.69 9.29 10.96
N GLU A 287 6.68 9.89 11.63
CA GLU A 287 8.05 9.39 11.68
C GLU A 287 8.12 8.00 12.33
N GLN A 288 7.47 7.81 13.49
CA GLN A 288 7.41 6.50 14.17
C GLN A 288 6.79 5.43 13.28
N HIS A 289 5.68 5.75 12.61
CA HIS A 289 5.03 4.82 11.69
C HIS A 289 5.87 4.56 10.43
N ALA A 290 6.62 5.56 9.95
CA ALA A 290 7.53 5.39 8.82
C ALA A 290 8.66 4.42 9.16
N GLU A 291 9.25 4.53 10.35
CA GLU A 291 10.26 3.60 10.86
C GLU A 291 9.70 2.18 10.97
N GLU A 292 8.53 2.01 11.59
CA GLU A 292 7.90 0.70 11.74
C GLU A 292 7.56 0.05 10.39
N CYS A 293 7.00 0.83 9.45
CA CYS A 293 6.62 0.33 8.13
C CYS A 293 7.80 0.09 7.19
N ALA A 294 9.01 0.54 7.55
CA ALA A 294 10.22 0.37 6.76
C ALA A 294 11.05 -0.87 7.18
N LYS A 295 10.75 -1.49 8.32
CA LYS A 295 11.48 -2.65 8.84
C LYS A 295 11.48 -3.82 7.86
N THR A 296 12.61 -4.53 7.80
CA THR A 296 12.69 -5.82 7.11
C THR A 296 12.04 -6.92 7.93
N PHE A 297 11.82 -8.07 7.30
CA PHE A 297 11.26 -9.24 7.98
C PHE A 297 12.15 -9.69 9.15
N GLU A 298 13.47 -9.67 8.96
CA GLU A 298 14.44 -10.05 10.00
C GLU A 298 14.45 -9.08 11.18
N GLU A 299 14.35 -7.77 10.91
CA GLU A 299 14.26 -6.75 11.97
C GLU A 299 12.96 -6.91 12.77
N TYR A 300 11.85 -7.19 12.07
CA TYR A 300 10.56 -7.45 12.70
C TYR A 300 10.57 -8.70 13.58
N GLU A 301 11.17 -9.81 13.12
CA GLU A 301 11.32 -11.02 13.93
C GLU A 301 12.17 -10.76 15.18
N ALA A 302 13.30 -10.07 15.04
CA ALA A 302 14.16 -9.72 16.16
C ALA A 302 13.46 -8.83 17.20
N ASP A 303 12.66 -7.85 16.74
CA ASP A 303 11.84 -7.03 17.64
C ASP A 303 10.78 -7.87 18.35
N THR A 304 10.12 -8.78 17.63
CA THR A 304 9.11 -9.69 18.21
C THR A 304 9.72 -10.55 19.31
N GLU A 305 10.85 -11.21 19.04
CA GLU A 305 11.58 -12.02 20.02
C GLU A 305 12.00 -11.17 21.25
N ARG A 306 12.49 -9.94 21.01
CA ARG A 306 12.85 -9.01 22.08
C ARG A 306 11.66 -8.65 22.97
N PHE A 307 10.48 -8.40 22.38
CA PHE A 307 9.28 -8.08 23.14
C PHE A 307 8.75 -9.28 23.92
N GLU A 308 8.86 -10.50 23.38
CA GLU A 308 8.51 -11.72 24.12
C GLU A 308 9.40 -11.90 25.36
N ILE A 309 10.72 -11.71 25.20
CA ILE A 309 11.68 -11.75 26.32
C ILE A 309 11.35 -10.68 27.37
N LEU A 310 11.07 -9.45 26.93
CA LEU A 310 10.71 -8.35 27.84
C LEU A 310 9.40 -8.63 28.60
N ARG A 311 8.43 -9.29 27.96
CA ARG A 311 7.18 -9.67 28.63
C ARG A 311 7.42 -10.74 29.68
N ASP A 312 8.24 -11.74 29.37
CA ASP A 312 8.44 -12.88 30.25
C ASP A 312 9.37 -12.55 31.42
N VAL A 313 10.34 -11.66 31.21
CA VAL A 313 11.41 -11.34 32.16
C VAL A 313 11.31 -9.90 32.72
N GLY A 314 10.37 -9.09 32.22
CA GLY A 314 10.24 -7.66 32.57
C GLY A 314 11.45 -6.81 32.14
N GLU A 315 11.35 -5.49 32.29
CA GLU A 315 12.50 -4.58 32.08
C GLU A 315 13.65 -4.82 33.09
N THR A 316 13.37 -5.53 34.18
CA THR A 316 14.29 -5.76 35.30
C THR A 316 15.04 -7.10 35.24
N GLY A 317 14.73 -7.97 34.27
CA GLY A 317 15.45 -9.25 34.13
C GLY A 317 15.04 -10.33 35.15
N LEU A 318 13.84 -10.25 35.72
CA LEU A 318 13.26 -11.27 36.61
C LEU A 318 11.91 -11.81 36.08
N PRO A 319 11.68 -13.13 36.07
CA PRO A 319 10.45 -13.71 35.53
C PRO A 319 9.21 -13.16 36.25
N GLN A 320 8.29 -12.56 35.50
CA GLN A 320 7.02 -12.11 36.08
C GLN A 320 6.09 -13.30 36.25
N LYS A 321 5.77 -13.63 37.50
CA LYS A 321 4.80 -14.68 37.83
C LYS A 321 3.44 -14.19 37.34
N GLY A 322 2.87 -14.86 36.33
CA GLY A 322 1.60 -14.47 35.73
C GLY A 322 0.52 -14.28 36.80
N GLU A 323 0.06 -13.05 36.98
CA GLU A 323 -1.24 -12.81 37.59
C GLU A 323 -2.29 -13.21 36.55
N GLU A 324 -3.07 -14.24 36.86
CA GLU A 324 -4.33 -14.48 36.16
C GLU A 324 -5.14 -13.18 36.22
N ARG A 325 -5.37 -12.58 35.05
CA ARG A 325 -6.24 -11.41 34.94
C ARG A 325 -7.64 -11.89 35.32
N GLU A 326 -8.14 -11.50 36.49
CA GLU A 326 -9.57 -11.65 36.78
C GLU A 326 -10.34 -10.84 35.74
N ASP A 327 -11.11 -11.56 34.93
CA ASP A 327 -11.95 -11.05 33.86
C ASP A 327 -12.96 -10.03 34.40
N THR A 328 -12.57 -8.76 34.48
CA THR A 328 -13.52 -7.66 34.67
C THR A 328 -14.26 -7.47 33.35
N GLY A 329 -15.35 -8.23 33.21
CA GLY A 329 -16.25 -8.26 32.06
C GLY A 329 -16.93 -6.92 31.77
N LEU A 330 -16.17 -5.98 31.22
CA LEU A 330 -16.66 -4.78 30.57
C LEU A 330 -16.63 -4.97 29.05
N TYR A 331 -17.50 -5.86 28.58
CA TYR A 331 -17.93 -5.86 27.19
C TYR A 331 -18.81 -4.65 26.97
N PHE A 332 -18.32 -3.69 26.18
CA PHE A 332 -19.17 -2.69 25.52
C PHE A 332 -20.17 -3.42 24.63
N ARG A 333 -21.44 -3.45 25.05
CA ARG A 333 -22.57 -3.73 24.15
C ARG A 333 -22.85 -2.46 23.34
N TYR A 334 -22.65 -2.53 22.03
CA TYR A 334 -23.37 -1.74 21.05
C TYR A 334 -24.32 -2.67 20.29
#